data_AF-A0A850BV76-F1
#
_entry.id   AF-A0A850BV76-F1
#
_cell.length_a   1.000
_cell.length_b   1.000
_cell.length_c   1.000
_cell.angle_alpha   90.00
_cell.angle_beta   90.00
_cell.angle_gamma   90.00
#
_symmetry.space_group_name_H-M   'P 1'
#
loop_
_entity.id
_entity.type
_entity.pdbx_description
1 polymer ?
#
loop_
_entity_poly.entity_id
_entity_poly.type
_entity_poly.pdbx_seq_one_letter_code
_entity_poly.pdbx_strand_id
1 'polypeptide(L)'
;MKNKIERAAVTFELTVALVALILSSCAPRVSHTAVGNMITPLASTPVPAPTSGHPAYDPGELVEYIAQTGDTIPALAARFNTTEAEIYEANPIIPRDATTMPPGLPMQIPIYYLPLWGTEFQSIPDSAFVNGPAQVGFSASAFVASTSGWLRDYRAYAGGRNRTGAELVEYVAVNYSISPRLLLAILEYQGGALTQPEPPASRYLLGFRRVYYESPYLQLVIAANTLNNGYYGWRSGHLTEFELPDGSLFRPDPWQNAGSAALQYYFSRTMSGEQYYASIGTEGLARVYRDLFGDPWLDSAIHIPGSLQQPALRFPFRAGYTWAYTGGPHTGWGSGEPLAAMDFAPASETSGCYTVSKDLFATAMADGLVVRSSVDGVVIDLDKDGDERTGWVLFYLHLATEGRASVGQELKAGDPVGYPSCEGGSSTGTHVHVARKYNGEWILADGPLAFDFEGWVARNGSRAYEGTLTRGPLVVRACVCSDAASQIISEVP
;
A
#
# COMPACT_ATOMS: atom_id res chain seq x y z
N MET A 1 46.45 -42.94 38.20
CA MET A 1 45.06 -42.92 38.73
C MET A 1 44.37 -41.54 38.62
N LYS A 2 45.09 -40.40 38.69
CA LYS A 2 44.51 -39.04 38.50
C LYS A 2 43.75 -38.83 37.17
N ASN A 3 44.31 -39.23 36.03
CA ASN A 3 43.67 -39.02 34.70
C ASN A 3 42.39 -39.82 34.43
N LYS A 4 42.08 -40.88 35.19
CA LYS A 4 40.81 -41.61 35.05
C LYS A 4 39.68 -40.95 35.83
N ILE A 5 40.00 -40.24 36.92
CA ILE A 5 39.03 -39.58 37.79
C ILE A 5 38.57 -38.26 37.14
N GLU A 6 39.48 -37.50 36.53
CA GLU A 6 39.13 -36.27 35.80
C GLU A 6 38.27 -36.53 34.56
N ARG A 7 38.57 -37.59 33.78
CA ARG A 7 37.72 -37.96 32.64
C ARG A 7 36.33 -38.41 33.10
N ALA A 8 36.22 -39.16 34.19
CA ALA A 8 34.91 -39.57 34.71
C ALA A 8 34.08 -38.38 35.23
N ALA A 9 34.73 -37.38 35.85
CA ALA A 9 34.06 -36.17 36.32
C ALA A 9 33.50 -35.33 35.15
N VAL A 10 34.30 -35.15 34.09
CA VAL A 10 33.88 -34.39 32.90
C VAL A 10 32.74 -35.09 32.15
N THR A 11 32.78 -36.42 32.02
CA THR A 11 31.67 -37.16 31.40
C THR A 11 30.41 -37.11 32.26
N PHE A 12 30.53 -37.12 33.60
CA PHE A 12 29.39 -37.00 34.51
C PHE A 12 28.76 -35.61 34.43
N GLU A 13 29.55 -34.52 34.41
CA GLU A 13 29.03 -33.16 34.24
C GLU A 13 28.37 -32.95 32.87
N LEU A 14 28.93 -33.49 31.79
CA LEU A 14 28.31 -33.41 30.46
C LEU A 14 26.98 -34.16 30.39
N THR A 15 26.88 -35.31 31.07
CA THR A 15 25.67 -36.13 31.10
C THR A 15 24.59 -35.47 31.96
N VAL A 16 24.95 -34.84 33.08
CA VAL A 16 24.02 -34.08 33.93
C VAL A 16 23.52 -32.82 33.20
N ALA A 17 24.38 -32.10 32.47
CA ALA A 17 23.98 -30.94 31.67
C ALA A 17 23.03 -31.33 30.52
N LEU A 18 23.27 -32.46 29.84
CA LEU A 18 22.42 -32.94 28.76
C LEU A 18 21.05 -33.42 29.28
N VAL A 19 21.01 -34.07 30.45
CA VAL A 19 19.74 -34.49 31.09
C VAL A 19 18.95 -33.27 31.62
N ALA A 20 19.62 -32.22 32.12
CA ALA A 20 18.96 -30.97 32.50
C ALA A 20 18.34 -30.24 31.30
N LEU A 21 19.02 -30.26 30.13
CA LEU A 21 18.48 -29.72 28.88
C LEU A 21 17.25 -30.50 28.37
N ILE A 22 17.27 -31.84 28.47
CA ILE A 22 16.13 -32.69 28.06
C ILE A 22 14.96 -32.59 29.04
N LEU A 23 15.20 -32.36 30.34
CA LEU A 23 14.12 -32.15 31.31
C LEU A 23 13.52 -30.75 31.23
N SER A 24 14.27 -29.76 30.74
CA SER A 24 13.75 -28.40 30.47
C SER A 24 12.87 -28.29 29.22
N SER A 25 12.96 -29.26 28.29
CA SER A 25 12.11 -29.30 27.08
C SER A 25 10.74 -29.94 27.30
N CYS A 26 10.47 -30.45 28.51
CA CYS A 26 9.19 -31.03 28.93
C CYS A 26 8.44 -30.14 29.93
N ALA A 27 8.75 -28.84 30.02
CA ALA A 27 7.87 -27.90 30.69
C ALA A 27 6.54 -27.83 29.90
N PRO A 28 5.38 -27.98 30.54
CA PRO A 28 4.11 -27.81 29.84
C PRO A 28 4.11 -26.41 29.23
N ARG A 29 3.94 -26.33 27.90
CA ARG A 29 3.58 -25.07 27.26
C ARG A 29 2.37 -24.55 28.02
N VAL A 30 2.48 -23.32 28.52
CA VAL A 30 1.30 -22.59 28.96
C VAL A 30 0.41 -22.52 27.72
N SER A 31 -0.60 -23.39 27.70
CA SER A 31 -1.71 -23.25 26.77
C SER A 31 -2.26 -21.86 27.03
N HIS A 32 -2.13 -20.96 26.06
CA HIS A 32 -3.04 -19.83 25.93
C HIS A 32 -4.40 -20.42 25.57
N THR A 33 -5.02 -21.07 26.57
CA THR A 33 -6.38 -21.57 26.50
C THR A 33 -7.31 -20.37 26.59
N ALA A 34 -8.19 -20.30 25.60
CA ALA A 34 -9.34 -19.43 25.48
C ALA A 34 -9.03 -17.94 25.23
N VAL A 35 -8.87 -17.60 23.94
CA VAL A 35 -9.60 -16.43 23.40
C VAL A 35 -11.09 -16.77 23.53
N GLY A 36 -11.60 -16.67 24.75
CA GLY A 36 -12.99 -16.95 25.07
C GLY A 36 -13.82 -15.73 24.74
N ASN A 37 -14.67 -15.86 23.71
CA ASN A 37 -15.92 -15.12 23.47
C ASN A 37 -16.12 -13.78 24.22
N MET A 38 -15.26 -12.79 24.01
CA MET A 38 -15.52 -11.41 24.40
C MET A 38 -15.27 -10.44 23.24
N ILE A 39 -15.88 -10.73 22.10
CA ILE A 39 -16.26 -9.67 21.17
C ILE A 39 -17.77 -9.83 20.93
N THR A 40 -18.55 -9.52 21.95
CA THR A 40 -19.95 -9.15 21.71
C THR A 40 -19.88 -7.81 20.98
N PRO A 41 -20.55 -7.61 19.84
CA PRO A 41 -20.75 -6.27 19.32
C PRO A 41 -21.52 -5.50 20.39
N LEU A 42 -20.82 -4.63 21.13
CA LEU A 42 -21.46 -3.69 22.03
C LEU A 42 -22.35 -2.81 21.16
N ALA A 43 -23.63 -2.73 21.53
CA ALA A 43 -24.52 -1.73 20.96
C ALA A 43 -23.88 -0.35 21.17
N SER A 44 -23.82 0.45 20.11
CA SER A 44 -23.28 1.81 20.16
C SER A 44 -24.00 2.58 21.27
N THR A 45 -23.24 3.05 22.25
CA THR A 45 -23.73 4.13 23.11
C THR A 45 -23.67 5.41 22.29
N PRO A 46 -24.71 6.25 22.31
CA PRO A 46 -24.69 7.57 21.67
C PRO A 46 -23.53 8.41 22.21
N VAL A 47 -22.40 8.42 21.51
CA VAL A 47 -21.32 9.37 21.76
C VAL A 47 -21.49 10.50 20.77
N PRO A 48 -21.46 11.78 21.21
CA PRO A 48 -21.43 12.92 20.31
C PRO A 48 -20.36 12.74 19.23
N ALA A 49 -20.57 13.29 18.04
CA ALA A 49 -19.56 13.29 16.99
C ALA A 49 -18.22 13.78 17.56
N PRO A 50 -17.15 12.96 17.54
CA PRO A 50 -15.87 13.36 18.06
C PRO A 50 -15.33 14.51 17.21
N THR A 51 -15.07 15.64 17.87
CA THR A 51 -14.42 16.82 17.29
C THR A 51 -12.91 16.71 17.45
N SER A 52 -12.17 17.50 16.68
CA SER A 52 -10.70 17.56 16.76
C SER A 52 -10.16 18.02 18.11
N GLY A 53 -10.95 18.76 18.90
CA GLY A 53 -10.48 19.36 20.15
C GLY A 53 -9.65 20.64 19.93
N HIS A 54 -9.31 20.97 18.67
CA HIS A 54 -8.62 22.22 18.33
C HIS A 54 -9.54 23.45 18.43
N PRO A 55 -9.00 24.62 18.83
CA PRO A 55 -9.74 25.88 18.79
C PRO A 55 -10.01 26.31 17.34
N ALA A 56 -10.84 27.35 17.18
CA ALA A 56 -10.84 28.11 15.94
C ALA A 56 -9.55 28.94 15.86
N TYR A 57 -8.95 29.01 14.67
CA TYR A 57 -7.73 29.76 14.41
C TYR A 57 -8.01 31.00 13.57
N ASP A 58 -7.25 32.06 13.80
CA ASP A 58 -7.27 33.24 12.95
C ASP A 58 -6.65 32.93 11.57
N PRO A 59 -7.06 33.61 10.49
CA PRO A 59 -6.47 33.38 9.17
C PRO A 59 -4.95 33.61 9.16
N GLY A 60 -4.19 32.60 8.72
CA GLY A 60 -2.73 32.64 8.65
C GLY A 60 -2.03 32.45 10.00
N GLU A 61 -2.76 32.10 11.06
CA GLU A 61 -2.17 31.79 12.37
C GLU A 61 -1.17 30.63 12.22
N LEU A 62 -0.01 30.76 12.87
CA LEU A 62 0.99 29.69 12.86
C LEU A 62 0.63 28.64 13.89
N VAL A 63 0.46 27.41 13.43
CA VAL A 63 0.24 26.24 14.28
C VAL A 63 1.42 25.30 14.26
N GLU A 64 1.68 24.66 15.40
CA GLU A 64 2.72 23.65 15.52
C GLU A 64 2.30 22.36 14.82
N TYR A 65 3.20 21.84 13.99
CA TYR A 65 3.04 20.57 13.30
C TYR A 65 4.31 19.75 13.44
N ILE A 66 4.17 18.45 13.71
CA ILE A 66 5.28 17.51 13.64
C ILE A 66 5.12 16.71 12.35
N ALA A 67 6.10 16.82 11.46
CA ALA A 67 6.08 16.10 10.19
C ALA A 67 5.93 14.59 10.43
N GLN A 68 5.03 14.00 9.68
CA GLN A 68 4.73 12.58 9.67
C GLN A 68 5.36 11.92 8.44
N THR A 69 5.46 10.60 8.48
CA THR A 69 6.05 9.83 7.38
C THR A 69 5.32 10.08 6.06
N GLY A 70 6.09 10.41 5.02
CA GLY A 70 5.59 10.65 3.67
C GLY A 70 4.81 11.95 3.48
N ASP A 71 4.86 12.87 4.45
CA ASP A 71 4.35 14.23 4.23
C ASP A 71 5.11 14.93 3.11
N THR A 72 4.37 15.72 2.34
CA THR A 72 4.90 16.60 1.31
C THR A 72 4.34 18.00 1.48
N ILE A 73 5.10 19.02 1.07
CA ILE A 73 4.66 20.43 1.19
C ILE A 73 3.35 20.69 0.43
N PRO A 74 3.14 20.21 -0.81
CA PRO A 74 1.85 20.39 -1.50
C PRO A 74 0.67 19.77 -0.74
N ALA A 75 0.85 18.56 -0.19
CA ALA A 75 -0.22 17.89 0.56
C ALA A 75 -0.50 18.58 1.91
N LEU A 76 0.54 19.09 2.60
CA LEU A 76 0.35 19.88 3.82
C LEU A 76 -0.36 21.20 3.53
N ALA A 77 0.00 21.88 2.44
CA ALA A 77 -0.67 23.11 2.01
C ALA A 77 -2.18 22.88 1.81
N ALA A 78 -2.55 21.81 1.10
CA ALA A 78 -3.96 21.46 0.90
C ALA A 78 -4.70 21.14 2.21
N ARG A 79 -4.09 20.33 3.10
CA ARG A 79 -4.70 19.90 4.37
C ARG A 79 -4.94 21.07 5.34
N PHE A 80 -4.00 21.99 5.42
CA PHE A 80 -4.08 23.18 6.28
C PHE A 80 -4.75 24.38 5.59
N ASN A 81 -5.27 24.19 4.37
CA ASN A 81 -5.93 25.21 3.56
C ASN A 81 -5.05 26.46 3.36
N THR A 82 -3.76 26.25 3.13
CA THR A 82 -2.73 27.29 3.01
C THR A 82 -1.95 27.12 1.71
N THR A 83 -0.92 27.93 1.49
CA THR A 83 -0.07 27.80 0.30
C THR A 83 1.30 27.20 0.61
N GLU A 84 1.91 26.54 -0.37
CA GLU A 84 3.29 26.06 -0.25
C GLU A 84 4.25 27.20 0.09
N ALA A 85 4.06 28.37 -0.54
CA ALA A 85 4.90 29.54 -0.35
C ALA A 85 4.92 30.00 1.12
N GLU A 86 3.75 30.06 1.76
CA GLU A 86 3.59 30.40 3.18
C GLU A 86 4.26 29.35 4.09
N ILE A 87 4.12 28.06 3.79
CA ILE A 87 4.81 26.99 4.55
C ILE A 87 6.33 27.14 4.44
N TYR A 88 6.88 27.38 3.24
CA TYR A 88 8.31 27.58 3.07
C TYR A 88 8.83 28.85 3.75
N GLU A 89 8.03 29.92 3.78
CA GLU A 89 8.38 31.16 4.49
C GLU A 89 8.45 30.95 6.00
N ALA A 90 7.48 30.22 6.57
CA ALA A 90 7.47 29.86 7.98
C ALA A 90 8.56 28.83 8.35
N ASN A 91 9.03 28.04 7.39
CA ASN A 91 10.01 26.96 7.59
C ASN A 91 11.20 27.07 6.62
N PRO A 92 12.05 28.11 6.74
CA PRO A 92 13.16 28.36 5.80
C PRO A 92 14.25 27.28 5.81
N ILE A 93 14.21 26.36 6.77
CA ILE A 93 15.09 25.19 6.86
C ILE A 93 14.78 24.12 5.80
N ILE A 94 13.59 24.14 5.19
CA ILE A 94 13.14 23.11 4.25
C ILE A 94 13.68 23.46 2.84
N PRO A 95 14.51 22.58 2.25
CA PRO A 95 14.97 22.75 0.87
C PRO A 95 13.81 22.72 -0.14
N ARG A 96 13.93 23.48 -1.23
CA ARG A 96 12.89 23.54 -2.28
C ARG A 96 12.78 22.27 -3.11
N ASP A 97 13.82 21.44 -3.09
CA ASP A 97 13.91 20.14 -3.74
C ASP A 97 13.60 18.97 -2.78
N ALA A 98 13.15 19.26 -1.54
CA ALA A 98 12.72 18.22 -0.62
C ALA A 98 11.47 17.51 -1.16
N THR A 99 11.57 16.20 -1.30
CA THR A 99 10.50 15.35 -1.85
C THR A 99 9.50 14.93 -0.77
N THR A 100 9.99 14.56 0.41
CA THR A 100 9.22 14.14 1.58
C THR A 100 9.80 14.77 2.84
N MET A 101 8.97 15.05 3.85
CA MET A 101 9.42 15.63 5.11
C MET A 101 10.03 14.56 6.03
N PRO A 102 11.13 14.86 6.74
CA PRO A 102 11.66 13.96 7.76
C PRO A 102 10.65 13.75 8.89
N PRO A 103 10.26 12.50 9.22
CA PRO A 103 9.38 12.25 10.35
C PRO A 103 9.97 12.82 11.64
N GLY A 104 9.13 13.51 12.43
CA GLY A 104 9.55 14.17 13.66
C GLY A 104 10.09 15.58 13.47
N LEU A 105 10.19 16.11 12.24
CA LEU A 105 10.60 17.50 12.00
C LEU A 105 9.54 18.47 12.53
N PRO A 106 9.87 19.35 13.50
CA PRO A 106 8.96 20.40 13.92
C PRO A 106 8.80 21.45 12.83
N MET A 107 7.56 21.85 12.57
CA MET A 107 7.16 22.81 11.56
C MET A 107 6.17 23.83 12.13
N GLN A 108 6.17 25.02 11.55
CA GLN A 108 5.14 26.04 11.75
C GLN A 108 4.29 26.14 10.49
N ILE A 109 3.01 25.82 10.57
CA ILE A 109 2.12 25.85 9.39
C ILE A 109 1.14 27.01 9.54
N PRO A 110 1.12 27.98 8.61
CA PRO A 110 0.06 28.97 8.55
C PRO A 110 -1.26 28.28 8.22
N ILE A 111 -2.28 28.42 9.06
CA ILE A 111 -3.57 27.73 8.90
C ILE A 111 -4.68 28.70 8.49
N TYR A 112 -5.55 28.27 7.58
CA TYR A 112 -6.80 28.97 7.29
C TYR A 112 -7.98 28.07 7.69
N TYR A 113 -8.42 28.25 8.93
CA TYR A 113 -9.37 27.38 9.60
C TYR A 113 -10.64 27.09 8.77
N LEU A 114 -10.99 25.81 8.70
CA LEU A 114 -12.27 25.33 8.20
C LEU A 114 -13.03 24.64 9.35
N PRO A 115 -14.34 24.90 9.53
CA PRO A 115 -15.10 24.27 10.60
C PRO A 115 -15.36 22.78 10.30
N LEU A 116 -15.80 22.05 11.32
CA LEU A 116 -16.25 20.65 11.25
C LEU A 116 -15.13 19.62 11.01
N TRP A 117 -13.95 19.85 11.57
CA TRP A 117 -12.93 18.80 11.66
C TRP A 117 -13.39 17.65 12.55
N GLY A 118 -13.14 16.44 12.06
CA GLY A 118 -13.36 15.19 12.77
C GLY A 118 -12.36 14.99 13.90
N THR A 119 -12.31 13.77 14.44
CA THR A 119 -11.43 13.42 15.55
C THR A 119 -9.95 13.65 15.23
N GLU A 120 -9.16 14.05 16.25
CA GLU A 120 -7.69 14.04 16.21
C GLU A 120 -7.10 12.62 16.39
N PHE A 121 -7.92 11.66 16.83
CA PHE A 121 -7.46 10.29 17.07
C PHE A 121 -6.99 9.63 15.78
N GLN A 122 -5.72 9.22 15.76
CA GLN A 122 -5.15 8.41 14.69
C GLN A 122 -5.34 6.92 15.04
N SER A 123 -6.18 6.24 14.26
CA SER A 123 -6.55 4.84 14.48
C SER A 123 -5.46 3.82 14.14
N ILE A 124 -4.56 4.12 13.19
CA ILE A 124 -3.48 3.22 12.76
C ILE A 124 -2.30 4.03 12.18
N PRO A 125 -1.04 3.63 12.37
CA PRO A 125 0.10 4.24 11.66
C PRO A 125 0.16 3.76 10.20
N ASP A 126 0.74 4.59 9.33
CA ASP A 126 0.96 4.27 7.91
C ASP A 126 1.71 2.93 7.73
N SER A 127 2.70 2.63 8.59
CA SER A 127 3.47 1.39 8.55
C SER A 127 2.63 0.13 8.78
N ALA A 128 1.53 0.22 9.54
CA ALA A 128 0.60 -0.88 9.79
C ALA A 128 -0.56 -0.92 8.78
N PHE A 129 -0.76 0.15 8.01
CA PHE A 129 -1.72 0.20 6.90
C PHE A 129 -1.17 -0.48 5.64
N VAL A 130 0.06 -0.15 5.25
CA VAL A 130 0.69 -0.64 4.03
C VAL A 130 1.17 -2.08 4.18
N ASN A 131 1.17 -2.86 3.10
CA ASN A 131 1.87 -4.15 3.06
C ASN A 131 3.38 -3.93 2.96
N GLY A 132 3.97 -3.40 4.02
CA GLY A 132 5.37 -2.97 4.10
C GLY A 132 6.18 -3.75 5.14
N PRO A 133 7.29 -3.17 5.65
CA PRO A 133 8.23 -3.84 6.54
C PRO A 133 7.59 -4.42 7.81
N ALA A 134 6.57 -3.76 8.38
CA ALA A 134 5.85 -4.25 9.56
C ALA A 134 5.10 -5.58 9.33
N GLN A 135 4.93 -5.98 8.06
CA GLN A 135 4.27 -7.23 7.68
C GLN A 135 5.27 -8.38 7.48
N VAL A 136 6.58 -8.10 7.50
CA VAL A 136 7.62 -9.13 7.38
C VAL A 136 7.49 -10.14 8.52
N GLY A 137 7.59 -11.42 8.16
CA GLY A 137 7.42 -12.54 9.10
C GLY A 137 5.96 -12.87 9.48
N PHE A 138 4.97 -12.07 9.10
CA PHE A 138 3.57 -12.43 9.31
C PHE A 138 3.08 -13.43 8.27
N SER A 139 2.41 -14.49 8.71
CA SER A 139 1.71 -15.44 7.84
C SER A 139 0.22 -15.41 8.15
N ALA A 140 -0.60 -14.93 7.20
CA ALA A 140 -2.05 -14.93 7.36
C ALA A 140 -2.57 -16.37 7.43
N SER A 141 -1.97 -17.27 6.66
CA SER A 141 -2.28 -18.71 6.70
C SER A 141 -2.09 -19.32 8.09
N ALA A 142 -0.94 -19.09 8.73
CA ALA A 142 -0.68 -19.58 10.08
C ALA A 142 -1.61 -18.93 11.12
N PHE A 143 -1.85 -17.62 11.00
CA PHE A 143 -2.70 -16.88 11.92
C PHE A 143 -4.16 -17.35 11.85
N VAL A 144 -4.77 -17.37 10.66
CA VAL A 144 -6.17 -17.82 10.47
C VAL A 144 -6.34 -19.27 10.90
N ALA A 145 -5.37 -20.14 10.64
CA ALA A 145 -5.41 -21.53 11.12
C ALA A 145 -5.44 -21.66 12.65
N SER A 146 -4.93 -20.67 13.38
CA SER A 146 -4.97 -20.66 14.85
C SER A 146 -6.31 -20.16 15.43
N THR A 147 -7.22 -19.68 14.58
CA THR A 147 -8.53 -19.14 14.98
C THR A 147 -9.66 -20.17 14.83
N SER A 148 -10.83 -19.84 15.39
CA SER A 148 -12.04 -20.69 15.34
C SER A 148 -13.12 -20.19 14.38
N GLY A 149 -12.90 -19.05 13.72
CA GLY A 149 -13.89 -18.40 12.88
C GLY A 149 -14.05 -19.02 11.49
N TRP A 150 -15.12 -18.62 10.82
CA TRP A 150 -15.55 -19.15 9.53
C TRP A 150 -14.53 -18.94 8.41
N LEU A 151 -13.65 -17.94 8.49
CA LEU A 151 -12.65 -17.66 7.45
C LEU A 151 -11.67 -18.82 7.26
N ARG A 152 -11.40 -19.59 8.31
CA ARG A 152 -10.53 -20.77 8.27
C ARG A 152 -11.03 -21.80 7.25
N ASP A 153 -12.33 -22.01 7.22
CA ASP A 153 -12.99 -23.03 6.41
C ASP A 153 -13.53 -22.45 5.08
N TYR A 154 -13.55 -21.12 4.95
CA TYR A 154 -13.95 -20.42 3.73
C TYR A 154 -13.05 -20.71 2.53
N ARG A 155 -13.65 -20.89 1.36
CA ARG A 155 -12.98 -21.09 0.07
C ARG A 155 -13.65 -20.23 -1.00
N ALA A 156 -12.85 -19.63 -1.90
CA ALA A 156 -13.38 -18.95 -3.08
C ALA A 156 -12.43 -19.05 -4.28
N TYR A 157 -13.00 -18.92 -5.48
CA TYR A 157 -12.23 -18.75 -6.71
C TYR A 157 -11.81 -17.28 -6.85
N ALA A 158 -10.51 -17.03 -6.91
CA ALA A 158 -9.90 -15.72 -7.13
C ALA A 158 -8.70 -15.92 -8.05
N GLY A 159 -8.19 -14.89 -8.75
CA GLY A 159 -6.94 -14.95 -9.52
C GLY A 159 -6.58 -16.30 -10.15
N GLY A 160 -7.50 -16.89 -10.93
CA GLY A 160 -7.30 -18.15 -11.66
C GLY A 160 -7.37 -19.48 -10.89
N ARG A 161 -7.49 -19.49 -9.55
CA ARG A 161 -7.53 -20.74 -8.74
C ARG A 161 -8.39 -20.64 -7.49
N ASN A 162 -8.84 -21.78 -6.97
CA ASN A 162 -9.46 -21.87 -5.65
C ASN A 162 -8.43 -21.53 -4.56
N ARG A 163 -8.82 -20.65 -3.63
CA ARG A 163 -8.01 -20.20 -2.49
C ARG A 163 -8.76 -20.38 -1.18
N THR A 164 -7.99 -20.61 -0.12
CA THR A 164 -8.46 -20.51 1.28
C THR A 164 -8.77 -19.08 1.68
N GLY A 165 -9.56 -18.88 2.73
CA GLY A 165 -9.80 -17.54 3.30
C GLY A 165 -8.52 -16.76 3.59
N ALA A 166 -7.50 -17.43 4.11
CA ALA A 166 -6.19 -16.81 4.34
C ALA A 166 -5.45 -16.47 3.03
N GLU A 167 -5.43 -17.38 2.05
CA GLU A 167 -4.82 -17.11 0.74
C GLU A 167 -5.54 -15.98 -0.01
N LEU A 168 -6.84 -15.78 0.21
CA LEU A 168 -7.58 -14.65 -0.36
C LEU A 168 -7.11 -13.33 0.24
N VAL A 169 -6.91 -13.29 1.57
CA VAL A 169 -6.36 -12.12 2.26
C VAL A 169 -4.96 -11.82 1.73
N GLU A 170 -4.08 -12.82 1.63
CA GLU A 170 -2.73 -12.63 1.10
C GLU A 170 -2.76 -12.17 -0.36
N TYR A 171 -3.63 -12.74 -1.18
CA TYR A 171 -3.78 -12.35 -2.59
C TYR A 171 -4.22 -10.89 -2.75
N VAL A 172 -5.16 -10.42 -1.92
CA VAL A 172 -5.60 -9.02 -1.93
C VAL A 172 -4.51 -8.10 -1.35
N ALA A 173 -3.90 -8.49 -0.23
CA ALA A 173 -2.84 -7.75 0.43
C ALA A 173 -1.64 -7.48 -0.48
N VAL A 174 -1.17 -8.50 -1.21
CA VAL A 174 -0.03 -8.39 -2.13
C VAL A 174 -0.36 -7.48 -3.31
N ASN A 175 -1.50 -7.67 -3.96
CA ASN A 175 -1.80 -6.93 -5.18
C ASN A 175 -2.20 -5.47 -4.93
N TYR A 176 -2.96 -5.19 -3.86
CA TYR A 176 -3.31 -3.82 -3.49
C TYR A 176 -2.24 -3.14 -2.63
N SER A 177 -1.26 -3.89 -2.15
CA SER A 177 -0.22 -3.46 -1.21
C SER A 177 -0.76 -2.92 0.13
N ILE A 178 -1.74 -3.62 0.68
CA ILE A 178 -2.39 -3.32 1.98
C ILE A 178 -2.06 -4.41 2.99
N SER A 179 -1.82 -4.01 4.22
CA SER A 179 -1.48 -4.89 5.34
C SER A 179 -2.46 -6.06 5.47
N PRO A 180 -1.99 -7.32 5.41
CA PRO A 180 -2.84 -8.48 5.64
C PRO A 180 -3.43 -8.49 7.05
N ARG A 181 -2.73 -7.93 8.05
CA ARG A 181 -3.27 -7.75 9.41
C ARG A 181 -4.45 -6.79 9.43
N LEU A 182 -4.34 -5.67 8.71
CA LEU A 182 -5.45 -4.71 8.61
C LEU A 182 -6.67 -5.34 7.93
N LEU A 183 -6.47 -6.06 6.83
CA LEU A 183 -7.56 -6.75 6.14
C LEU A 183 -8.25 -7.79 7.04
N LEU A 184 -7.49 -8.54 7.83
CA LEU A 184 -8.04 -9.48 8.81
C LEU A 184 -8.81 -8.76 9.93
N ALA A 185 -8.30 -7.63 10.43
CA ALA A 185 -8.99 -6.83 11.44
C ALA A 185 -10.33 -6.28 10.92
N ILE A 186 -10.38 -5.82 9.67
CA ILE A 186 -11.62 -5.35 9.03
C ILE A 186 -12.63 -6.49 8.88
N LEU A 187 -12.19 -7.65 8.41
CA LEU A 187 -13.02 -8.85 8.29
C LEU A 187 -13.55 -9.31 9.65
N GLU A 188 -12.75 -9.23 10.71
CA GLU A 188 -13.21 -9.51 12.06
C GLU A 188 -14.22 -8.47 12.54
N TYR A 189 -13.90 -7.18 12.38
CA TYR A 189 -14.74 -6.09 12.89
C TYR A 189 -16.15 -6.07 12.28
N GLN A 190 -16.27 -6.29 10.97
CA GLN A 190 -17.58 -6.26 10.29
C GLN A 190 -18.21 -7.64 10.09
N GLY A 191 -17.40 -8.70 10.09
CA GLY A 191 -17.82 -10.03 9.68
C GLY A 191 -17.62 -11.14 10.71
N GLY A 192 -16.95 -10.86 11.83
CA GLY A 192 -16.58 -11.88 12.82
C GLY A 192 -15.75 -13.01 12.21
N ALA A 193 -14.94 -12.72 11.18
CA ALA A 193 -14.26 -13.71 10.35
C ALA A 193 -13.36 -14.69 11.09
N LEU A 194 -12.82 -14.28 12.23
CA LEU A 194 -11.85 -15.04 13.02
C LEU A 194 -12.48 -15.65 14.28
N THR A 195 -13.63 -15.16 14.71
CA THR A 195 -14.28 -15.60 15.96
C THR A 195 -15.61 -16.33 15.75
N GLN A 196 -16.41 -15.93 14.77
CA GLN A 196 -17.75 -16.48 14.55
C GLN A 196 -17.70 -17.76 13.72
N PRO A 197 -18.46 -18.81 14.08
CA PRO A 197 -18.41 -20.10 13.39
C PRO A 197 -18.99 -20.04 11.97
N GLU A 198 -19.87 -19.08 11.69
CA GLU A 198 -20.55 -18.91 10.41
C GLU A 198 -20.46 -17.45 9.96
N PRO A 199 -20.38 -17.18 8.63
CA PRO A 199 -20.43 -15.81 8.11
C PRO A 199 -21.80 -15.17 8.38
N PRO A 200 -21.87 -13.83 8.49
CA PRO A 200 -23.14 -13.14 8.67
C PRO A 200 -24.07 -13.41 7.47
N ALA A 201 -25.38 -13.43 7.74
CA ALA A 201 -26.40 -13.68 6.70
C ALA A 201 -26.48 -12.57 5.63
N SER A 202 -25.84 -11.42 5.87
CA SER A 202 -25.77 -10.32 4.89
C SER A 202 -25.02 -10.75 3.64
N ARG A 203 -25.59 -10.45 2.46
CA ARG A 203 -24.92 -10.66 1.16
C ARG A 203 -23.74 -9.72 0.94
N TYR A 204 -23.64 -8.62 1.69
CA TYR A 204 -22.54 -7.67 1.58
C TYR A 204 -21.81 -7.63 2.92
N LEU A 205 -20.85 -8.55 3.08
CA LEU A 205 -20.09 -8.73 4.32
C LEU A 205 -19.53 -7.41 4.88
N LEU A 206 -19.00 -6.56 4.00
CA LEU A 206 -18.37 -5.28 4.36
C LEU A 206 -19.27 -4.06 4.07
N GLY A 207 -20.54 -4.30 3.73
CA GLY A 207 -21.54 -3.26 3.49
C GLY A 207 -21.53 -2.60 2.11
N PHE A 208 -20.56 -2.90 1.24
CA PHE A 208 -20.49 -2.31 -0.10
C PHE A 208 -21.53 -2.91 -1.05
N ARG A 209 -22.62 -2.18 -1.27
CA ARG A 209 -23.70 -2.62 -2.16
C ARG A 209 -23.34 -2.41 -3.62
N ARG A 210 -22.89 -3.47 -4.28
CA ARG A 210 -22.63 -3.48 -5.73
C ARG A 210 -23.11 -4.80 -6.34
N VAL A 211 -23.95 -4.72 -7.36
CA VAL A 211 -24.49 -5.90 -8.05
C VAL A 211 -23.33 -6.78 -8.53
N TYR A 212 -23.42 -8.09 -8.29
CA TYR A 212 -22.40 -9.11 -8.58
C TYR A 212 -21.13 -9.10 -7.72
N TYR A 213 -21.03 -8.22 -6.72
CA TYR A 213 -19.89 -8.15 -5.78
C TYR A 213 -20.27 -8.58 -4.37
N GLU A 214 -20.95 -9.73 -4.25
CA GLU A 214 -21.52 -10.21 -2.98
C GLU A 214 -20.58 -11.17 -2.22
N SER A 215 -19.58 -11.76 -2.86
CA SER A 215 -18.69 -12.71 -2.18
C SER A 215 -17.72 -11.98 -1.22
N PRO A 216 -17.33 -12.59 -0.09
CA PRO A 216 -16.26 -12.08 0.78
C PRO A 216 -14.99 -11.65 0.02
N TYR A 217 -14.58 -12.41 -1.01
CA TYR A 217 -13.47 -12.03 -1.88
C TYR A 217 -13.72 -10.71 -2.62
N LEU A 218 -14.88 -10.55 -3.27
CA LEU A 218 -15.19 -9.34 -4.04
C LEU A 218 -15.44 -8.13 -3.12
N GLN A 219 -15.97 -8.35 -1.93
CA GLN A 219 -16.06 -7.32 -0.89
C GLN A 219 -14.67 -6.87 -0.42
N LEU A 220 -13.72 -7.80 -0.21
CA LEU A 220 -12.33 -7.47 0.10
C LEU A 220 -11.66 -6.66 -1.02
N VAL A 221 -11.92 -7.00 -2.27
CA VAL A 221 -11.41 -6.24 -3.43
C VAL A 221 -11.93 -4.80 -3.42
N ILE A 222 -13.24 -4.59 -3.20
CA ILE A 222 -13.80 -3.23 -3.08
C ILE A 222 -13.22 -2.50 -1.86
N ALA A 223 -13.08 -3.21 -0.74
CA ALA A 223 -12.53 -2.63 0.48
C ALA A 223 -11.09 -2.16 0.28
N ALA A 224 -10.23 -3.01 -0.27
CA ALA A 224 -8.84 -2.69 -0.57
C ALA A 224 -8.73 -1.48 -1.51
N ASN A 225 -9.54 -1.45 -2.57
CA ASN A 225 -9.56 -0.32 -3.47
C ASN A 225 -10.05 0.98 -2.79
N THR A 226 -11.03 0.89 -1.90
CA THR A 226 -11.56 2.03 -1.14
C THR A 226 -10.53 2.57 -0.15
N LEU A 227 -9.81 1.67 0.53
CA LEU A 227 -8.73 2.01 1.45
C LEU A 227 -7.61 2.75 0.70
N ASN A 228 -7.17 2.25 -0.45
CA ASN A 228 -6.17 2.95 -1.28
C ASN A 228 -6.67 4.32 -1.75
N ASN A 229 -7.93 4.44 -2.19
CA ASN A 229 -8.53 5.74 -2.52
C ASN A 229 -8.45 6.74 -1.36
N GLY A 230 -8.71 6.29 -0.14
CA GLY A 230 -8.55 7.13 1.05
C GLY A 230 -7.09 7.50 1.34
N TYR A 231 -6.21 6.51 1.36
CA TYR A 231 -4.79 6.67 1.73
C TYR A 231 -4.06 7.60 0.78
N TYR A 232 -4.16 7.35 -0.53
CA TYR A 232 -3.43 8.11 -1.54
C TYR A 232 -4.14 9.42 -1.91
N GLY A 233 -5.46 9.51 -1.72
CA GLY A 233 -6.16 10.79 -1.72
C GLY A 233 -5.64 11.73 -0.64
N TRP A 234 -5.39 11.21 0.57
CA TRP A 234 -4.73 11.97 1.64
C TRP A 234 -3.27 12.29 1.31
N ARG A 235 -2.50 11.28 0.84
CA ARG A 235 -1.07 11.41 0.49
C ARG A 235 -0.80 12.49 -0.56
N SER A 236 -1.70 12.62 -1.52
CA SER A 236 -1.63 13.63 -2.59
C SER A 236 -2.22 15.00 -2.20
N GLY A 237 -2.94 15.09 -1.07
CA GLY A 237 -3.65 16.30 -0.64
C GLY A 237 -5.01 16.53 -1.31
N HIS A 238 -5.51 15.59 -2.11
CA HIS A 238 -6.82 15.71 -2.77
C HIS A 238 -8.02 15.38 -1.87
N LEU A 239 -7.81 14.58 -0.82
CA LEU A 239 -8.86 14.19 0.12
C LEU A 239 -8.80 15.08 1.37
N THR A 240 -9.45 16.25 1.31
CA THR A 240 -9.57 17.18 2.45
C THR A 240 -10.94 17.16 3.09
N GLU A 241 -11.96 16.66 2.39
CA GLU A 241 -13.32 16.48 2.89
C GLU A 241 -14.07 15.41 2.09
N PHE A 242 -15.14 14.85 2.66
CA PHE A 242 -16.04 13.92 1.99
C PHE A 242 -17.41 13.86 2.67
N GLU A 243 -18.43 13.39 1.94
CA GLU A 243 -19.78 13.19 2.48
C GLU A 243 -19.96 11.76 3.02
N LEU A 244 -20.75 11.63 4.09
CA LEU A 244 -21.27 10.37 4.61
C LEU A 244 -22.58 9.99 3.87
N PRO A 245 -23.08 8.74 4.00
CA PRO A 245 -24.27 8.29 3.27
C PRO A 245 -25.57 9.04 3.61
N ASP A 246 -25.63 9.76 4.74
CA ASP A 246 -26.75 10.63 5.11
C ASP A 246 -26.60 12.08 4.58
N GLY A 247 -25.56 12.35 3.78
CA GLY A 247 -25.27 13.66 3.21
C GLY A 247 -24.55 14.62 4.16
N SER A 248 -24.18 14.18 5.36
CA SER A 248 -23.36 15.00 6.26
C SER A 248 -21.93 15.13 5.73
N LEU A 249 -21.37 16.33 5.82
CA LEU A 249 -19.99 16.61 5.46
C LEU A 249 -19.05 16.22 6.61
N PHE A 250 -17.96 15.54 6.27
CA PHE A 250 -16.90 15.21 7.19
C PHE A 250 -15.57 15.75 6.65
N ARG A 251 -14.81 16.43 7.52
CA ARG A 251 -13.44 16.86 7.23
C ARG A 251 -12.49 16.11 8.14
N PRO A 252 -11.58 15.26 7.64
CA PRO A 252 -10.51 14.74 8.46
C PRO A 252 -9.74 15.89 9.11
N ASP A 253 -9.30 15.68 10.34
CA ASP A 253 -8.43 16.64 11.01
C ASP A 253 -7.12 16.82 10.22
N PRO A 254 -6.62 18.04 9.96
CA PRO A 254 -5.38 18.27 9.19
C PRO A 254 -4.13 17.56 9.75
N TRP A 255 -4.11 17.22 11.05
CA TRP A 255 -3.04 16.48 11.71
C TRP A 255 -3.17 14.94 11.56
N GLN A 256 -4.18 14.43 10.88
CA GLN A 256 -4.28 12.99 10.60
C GLN A 256 -3.10 12.44 9.79
N ASN A 257 -2.85 11.13 9.93
CA ASN A 257 -1.97 10.39 9.02
C ASN A 257 -2.77 9.73 7.89
N ALA A 258 -2.08 9.21 6.88
CA ALA A 258 -2.73 8.63 5.70
C ALA A 258 -3.51 7.36 6.04
N GLY A 259 -2.98 6.48 6.90
CA GLY A 259 -3.66 5.25 7.32
C GLY A 259 -4.98 5.50 8.03
N SER A 260 -5.03 6.48 8.92
CA SER A 260 -6.22 6.84 9.70
C SER A 260 -7.24 7.59 8.85
N ALA A 261 -6.80 8.54 8.01
CA ALA A 261 -7.67 9.19 7.04
C ALA A 261 -8.29 8.17 6.06
N ALA A 262 -7.54 7.14 5.66
CA ALA A 262 -8.04 6.06 4.83
C ALA A 262 -9.15 5.24 5.51
N LEU A 263 -9.02 4.96 6.81
CA LEU A 263 -10.07 4.28 7.57
C LEU A 263 -11.31 5.15 7.78
N GLN A 264 -11.11 6.46 8.01
CA GLN A 264 -12.21 7.42 8.05
C GLN A 264 -12.95 7.47 6.70
N TYR A 265 -12.23 7.48 5.58
CA TYR A 265 -12.82 7.43 4.26
C TYR A 265 -13.52 6.08 4.00
N TYR A 266 -12.90 4.96 4.37
CA TYR A 266 -13.44 3.63 4.20
C TYR A 266 -14.83 3.46 4.85
N PHE A 267 -14.95 3.77 6.14
CA PHE A 267 -16.22 3.62 6.85
C PHE A 267 -17.28 4.61 6.37
N SER A 268 -16.88 5.78 5.86
CA SER A 268 -17.82 6.76 5.31
C SER A 268 -18.55 6.27 4.06
N ARG A 269 -18.06 5.21 3.40
CA ARG A 269 -18.74 4.65 2.23
C ARG A 269 -19.97 3.83 2.60
N THR A 270 -20.09 3.38 3.84
CA THR A 270 -21.12 2.42 4.26
C THR A 270 -21.83 2.78 5.57
N MET A 271 -21.31 3.75 6.34
CA MET A 271 -21.81 4.12 7.67
C MET A 271 -21.95 5.63 7.81
N SER A 272 -22.89 6.06 8.66
CA SER A 272 -23.02 7.46 9.10
C SER A 272 -23.33 7.54 10.60
N GLY A 273 -23.37 8.76 11.14
CA GLY A 273 -23.76 9.03 12.53
C GLY A 273 -22.92 8.28 13.58
N GLU A 274 -23.56 7.85 14.65
CA GLU A 274 -22.90 7.17 15.79
C GLU A 274 -22.11 5.92 15.37
N GLN A 275 -22.62 5.16 14.41
CA GLN A 275 -21.93 3.95 13.93
C GLN A 275 -20.60 4.32 13.28
N TYR A 276 -20.60 5.32 12.39
CA TYR A 276 -19.40 5.80 11.73
C TYR A 276 -18.35 6.28 12.75
N TYR A 277 -18.76 7.12 13.69
CA TYR A 277 -17.86 7.67 14.70
C TYR A 277 -17.31 6.59 15.66
N ALA A 278 -18.12 5.60 16.01
CA ALA A 278 -17.66 4.46 16.79
C ALA A 278 -16.61 3.63 16.03
N SER A 279 -16.76 3.45 14.71
CA SER A 279 -15.83 2.66 13.89
C SER A 279 -14.44 3.28 13.75
N ILE A 280 -14.37 4.62 13.66
CA ILE A 280 -13.11 5.36 13.55
C ILE A 280 -12.49 5.72 14.91
N GLY A 281 -13.22 5.53 16.00
CA GLY A 281 -12.76 5.82 17.37
C GLY A 281 -11.93 4.70 18.00
N THR A 282 -11.49 4.93 19.25
CA THR A 282 -10.58 4.03 19.99
C THR A 282 -11.14 2.62 20.20
N GLU A 283 -12.47 2.50 20.35
CA GLU A 283 -13.16 1.23 20.63
C GLU A 283 -13.65 0.50 19.37
N GLY A 284 -13.45 1.11 18.19
CA GLY A 284 -13.82 0.58 16.89
C GLY A 284 -12.80 -0.40 16.32
N LEU A 285 -12.42 -0.17 15.06
CA LEU A 285 -11.46 -1.04 14.37
C LEU A 285 -10.08 -1.04 15.06
N ALA A 286 -9.66 0.10 15.64
CA ALA A 286 -8.38 0.23 16.33
C ALA A 286 -8.25 -0.77 17.50
N ARG A 287 -9.32 -0.95 18.29
CA ARG A 287 -9.38 -1.96 19.35
C ARG A 287 -9.26 -3.37 18.78
N VAL A 288 -10.01 -3.70 17.74
CA VAL A 288 -9.95 -5.05 17.12
C VAL A 288 -8.55 -5.36 16.60
N TYR A 289 -7.89 -4.39 15.96
CA TYR A 289 -6.51 -4.56 15.54
C TYR A 289 -5.59 -4.85 16.73
N ARG A 290 -5.68 -4.05 17.80
CA ARG A 290 -4.86 -4.21 19.00
C ARG A 290 -5.10 -5.55 19.70
N ASP A 291 -6.34 -5.98 19.81
CA ASP A 291 -6.72 -7.24 20.45
C ASP A 291 -6.16 -8.46 19.67
N LEU A 292 -6.08 -8.35 18.34
CA LEU A 292 -5.57 -9.42 17.47
C LEU A 292 -4.05 -9.43 17.31
N PHE A 293 -3.43 -8.26 17.23
CA PHE A 293 -2.04 -8.12 16.76
C PHE A 293 -1.13 -7.32 17.70
N GLY A 294 -1.66 -6.76 18.78
CA GLY A 294 -0.94 -5.83 19.66
C GLY A 294 -0.98 -4.39 19.15
N ASP A 295 -0.34 -3.49 19.90
CA ASP A 295 -0.31 -2.06 19.60
C ASP A 295 0.59 -1.76 18.39
N PRO A 296 0.06 -1.28 17.24
CA PRO A 296 0.86 -1.00 16.05
C PRO A 296 1.79 0.22 16.19
N TRP A 297 1.62 1.05 17.22
CA TRP A 297 2.41 2.25 17.42
C TRP A 297 3.75 2.01 18.12
N LEU A 298 3.93 0.84 18.75
CA LEU A 298 5.16 0.50 19.47
C LEU A 298 6.34 0.14 18.55
N ASP A 299 6.07 -0.26 17.31
CA ASP A 299 7.06 -0.74 16.33
C ASP A 299 7.00 0.09 15.02
N SER A 300 6.74 1.40 15.13
CA SER A 300 6.64 2.27 13.95
C SER A 300 8.04 2.64 13.44
N ALA A 301 8.69 1.71 12.73
CA ALA A 301 9.83 2.06 11.90
C ALA A 301 9.44 3.19 10.92
N ILE A 302 10.38 4.08 10.62
CA ILE A 302 10.18 5.14 9.63
C ILE A 302 9.79 4.49 8.29
N HIS A 303 8.56 4.72 7.84
CA HIS A 303 8.00 4.06 6.66
C HIS A 303 8.52 4.69 5.36
N ILE A 304 8.43 6.01 5.26
CA ILE A 304 8.99 6.85 4.21
C ILE A 304 9.98 7.82 4.87
N PRO A 305 11.27 7.79 4.51
CA PRO A 305 12.25 8.71 5.07
C PRO A 305 12.05 10.14 4.56
N GLY A 306 12.69 11.10 5.22
CA GLY A 306 12.79 12.47 4.70
C GLY A 306 13.62 12.53 3.43
N SER A 307 13.21 13.38 2.50
CA SER A 307 13.80 13.58 1.18
C SER A 307 14.07 12.27 0.42
N LEU A 308 13.12 11.34 0.45
CA LEU A 308 13.21 10.07 -0.28
C LEU A 308 13.49 10.35 -1.77
N GLN A 309 14.53 9.72 -2.32
CA GLN A 309 14.89 9.87 -3.73
C GLN A 309 14.63 8.57 -4.49
N GLN A 310 14.13 8.71 -5.72
CA GLN A 310 14.05 7.60 -6.66
C GLN A 310 15.48 7.19 -7.08
N PRO A 311 15.77 5.89 -7.21
CA PRO A 311 16.95 5.45 -7.96
C PRO A 311 16.89 5.91 -9.42
N ALA A 312 18.05 5.97 -10.09
CA ALA A 312 18.07 6.25 -11.52
C ALA A 312 17.40 5.09 -12.28
N LEU A 313 16.38 5.40 -13.08
CA LEU A 313 15.61 4.41 -13.85
C LEU A 313 15.74 4.68 -15.34
N ARG A 314 15.90 3.59 -16.10
CA ARG A 314 15.76 3.58 -17.56
C ARG A 314 14.29 3.46 -17.95
N PHE A 315 13.98 3.76 -19.20
CA PHE A 315 12.68 3.33 -19.74
C PHE A 315 12.54 1.80 -19.72
N PRO A 316 11.30 1.26 -19.66
CA PRO A 316 11.05 -0.18 -19.58
C PRO A 316 11.14 -0.86 -20.95
N PHE A 317 11.95 -0.33 -21.87
CA PHE A 317 12.20 -0.90 -23.19
C PHE A 317 13.64 -0.59 -23.62
N ARG A 318 14.09 -1.28 -24.66
CA ARG A 318 15.49 -1.26 -25.10
C ARG A 318 15.99 0.15 -25.40
N ALA A 319 17.19 0.45 -24.91
CA ALA A 319 17.93 1.66 -25.26
C ALA A 319 18.07 1.84 -26.79
N GLY A 320 17.87 3.07 -27.27
CA GLY A 320 17.88 3.43 -28.69
C GLY A 320 16.61 3.06 -29.46
N TYR A 321 15.63 2.38 -28.84
CA TYR A 321 14.35 2.07 -29.48
C TYR A 321 13.30 3.15 -29.17
N THR A 322 12.34 3.28 -30.09
CA THR A 322 11.20 4.18 -29.94
C THR A 322 9.95 3.40 -29.57
N TRP A 323 9.34 3.73 -28.44
CA TRP A 323 8.04 3.20 -28.01
C TRP A 323 7.06 4.36 -27.82
N ALA A 324 5.77 4.06 -27.86
CA ALA A 324 4.73 5.03 -27.56
C ALA A 324 4.49 5.09 -26.05
N TYR A 325 4.36 6.31 -25.52
CA TYR A 325 3.81 6.59 -24.21
C TYR A 325 2.28 6.51 -24.29
N THR A 326 1.71 5.35 -23.96
CA THR A 326 0.31 5.04 -24.26
C THR A 326 -0.66 5.42 -23.15
N GLY A 327 -0.17 5.54 -21.91
CA GLY A 327 -0.98 5.84 -20.74
C GLY A 327 -0.25 6.71 -19.73
N GLY A 328 -0.81 7.90 -19.48
CA GLY A 328 -0.36 8.83 -18.44
C GLY A 328 -0.55 8.28 -17.03
N PRO A 329 -0.17 9.02 -15.97
CA PRO A 329 -0.40 8.59 -14.59
C PRO A 329 -1.79 7.98 -14.35
N HIS A 330 -1.80 6.74 -13.87
CA HIS A 330 -3.02 5.98 -13.57
C HIS A 330 -2.78 4.93 -12.48
N THR A 331 -3.84 4.21 -12.12
CA THR A 331 -3.83 3.24 -11.01
C THR A 331 -2.73 2.18 -11.15
N GLY A 332 -1.93 1.94 -10.11
CA GLY A 332 -0.95 0.83 -10.15
C GLY A 332 -1.57 -0.56 -10.07
N TRP A 333 -2.70 -0.68 -9.37
CA TRP A 333 -3.52 -1.88 -9.34
C TRP A 333 -4.93 -1.56 -8.87
N GLY A 334 -5.94 -2.16 -9.51
CA GLY A 334 -7.33 -1.94 -9.17
C GLY A 334 -7.93 -0.79 -9.98
N SER A 335 -8.42 0.24 -9.30
CA SER A 335 -9.12 1.38 -9.90
C SER A 335 -9.00 2.63 -9.04
N GLY A 336 -8.97 3.82 -9.64
CA GLY A 336 -8.77 5.06 -8.88
C GLY A 336 -7.33 5.19 -8.37
N GLU A 337 -7.15 5.68 -7.16
CA GLU A 337 -5.83 5.89 -6.58
C GLU A 337 -5.17 4.56 -6.15
N PRO A 338 -3.83 4.52 -6.04
CA PRO A 338 -2.89 5.60 -6.38
C PRO A 338 -2.66 5.74 -7.87
N LEU A 339 -2.62 6.98 -8.40
CA LEU A 339 -2.07 7.24 -9.74
C LEU A 339 -0.53 7.08 -9.74
N ALA A 340 -0.06 5.84 -9.71
CA ALA A 340 1.34 5.45 -9.52
C ALA A 340 2.00 4.83 -10.76
N ALA A 341 1.23 4.58 -11.82
CA ALA A 341 1.69 3.81 -12.97
C ALA A 341 1.61 4.54 -14.30
N MET A 342 2.32 3.98 -15.28
CA MET A 342 2.47 4.50 -16.64
C MET A 342 2.57 3.36 -17.64
N ASP A 343 2.05 3.58 -18.85
CA ASP A 343 2.01 2.56 -19.89
C ASP A 343 2.88 2.92 -21.09
N PHE A 344 3.58 1.92 -21.63
CA PHE A 344 4.36 2.03 -22.86
C PHE A 344 4.07 0.86 -23.79
N ALA A 345 4.06 1.10 -25.10
CA ALA A 345 3.85 0.05 -26.09
C ALA A 345 4.82 0.19 -27.28
N PRO A 346 5.27 -0.92 -27.89
CA PRO A 346 6.00 -0.84 -29.14
C PRO A 346 5.10 -0.33 -30.28
N ALA A 347 5.71 0.25 -31.31
CA ALA A 347 4.97 0.64 -32.52
C ALA A 347 4.29 -0.58 -33.17
N SER A 348 3.05 -0.39 -33.61
CA SER A 348 2.24 -1.45 -34.22
C SER A 348 1.21 -0.89 -35.18
N GLU A 349 0.99 -1.59 -36.29
CA GLU A 349 -0.15 -1.36 -37.19
C GLU A 349 -1.42 -2.10 -36.71
N THR A 350 -1.30 -2.94 -35.68
CA THR A 350 -2.40 -3.71 -35.08
C THR A 350 -2.86 -3.04 -33.80
N SER A 351 -4.14 -2.70 -33.73
CA SER A 351 -4.80 -2.24 -32.51
C SER A 351 -5.31 -3.41 -31.67
N GLY A 352 -5.43 -3.20 -30.36
CA GLY A 352 -5.95 -4.21 -29.45
C GLY A 352 -4.87 -5.21 -29.02
N CYS A 353 -5.28 -6.44 -28.73
CA CYS A 353 -4.36 -7.46 -28.22
C CYS A 353 -3.68 -8.24 -29.35
N TYR A 354 -2.36 -8.25 -29.35
CA TYR A 354 -1.55 -8.99 -30.32
C TYR A 354 -0.23 -9.46 -29.70
N THR A 355 0.35 -10.52 -30.26
CA THR A 355 1.68 -10.99 -29.89
C THR A 355 2.74 -10.14 -30.57
N VAL A 356 3.64 -9.55 -29.78
CA VAL A 356 4.79 -8.80 -30.30
C VAL A 356 5.86 -9.72 -30.89
N SER A 357 6.69 -9.17 -31.79
CA SER A 357 7.89 -9.87 -32.25
C SER A 357 8.90 -10.06 -31.10
N LYS A 358 9.71 -11.13 -31.17
CA LYS A 358 10.64 -11.51 -30.07
C LYS A 358 11.76 -10.52 -29.81
N ASP A 359 11.99 -9.55 -30.71
CA ASP A 359 12.94 -8.46 -30.53
C ASP A 359 12.34 -7.23 -29.80
N LEU A 360 11.03 -7.24 -29.57
CA LEU A 360 10.27 -6.22 -28.83
C LEU A 360 9.89 -6.74 -27.45
N PHE A 361 10.72 -6.47 -26.46
CA PHE A 361 10.50 -6.88 -25.07
C PHE A 361 10.64 -5.70 -24.11
N ALA A 362 9.93 -5.79 -23.00
CA ALA A 362 10.12 -4.89 -21.88
C ALA A 362 11.44 -5.23 -21.18
N THR A 363 12.13 -4.21 -20.69
CA THR A 363 13.43 -4.34 -20.04
C THR A 363 13.41 -3.89 -18.59
N ALA A 364 14.34 -4.40 -17.79
CA ALA A 364 14.49 -3.99 -16.40
C ALA A 364 14.96 -2.53 -16.37
N MET A 365 14.21 -1.66 -15.70
CA MET A 365 14.52 -0.23 -15.58
C MET A 365 15.74 0.02 -14.68
N ALA A 366 16.07 -0.92 -13.79
CA ALA A 366 17.23 -0.90 -12.90
C ALA A 366 17.74 -2.33 -12.62
N ASP A 367 18.92 -2.44 -12.00
CA ASP A 367 19.43 -3.69 -11.46
C ASP A 367 18.54 -4.20 -10.32
N GLY A 368 18.32 -5.51 -10.23
CA GLY A 368 17.56 -6.08 -9.12
C GLY A 368 17.34 -7.59 -9.19
N LEU A 369 16.59 -8.11 -8.23
CA LEU A 369 16.20 -9.51 -8.08
C LEU A 369 14.71 -9.67 -8.37
N VAL A 370 14.33 -10.60 -9.24
CA VAL A 370 12.91 -10.91 -9.47
C VAL A 370 12.36 -11.69 -8.27
N VAL A 371 11.46 -11.07 -7.49
CA VAL A 371 10.88 -11.65 -6.26
C VAL A 371 9.44 -12.14 -6.45
N ARG A 372 8.75 -11.66 -7.49
CA ARG A 372 7.43 -12.15 -7.90
C ARG A 372 7.36 -12.23 -9.42
N SER A 373 6.74 -13.30 -9.94
CA SER A 373 6.44 -13.44 -11.36
C SER A 373 5.18 -14.30 -11.52
N SER A 374 4.07 -13.65 -11.89
CA SER A 374 2.80 -14.29 -12.18
C SER A 374 2.00 -13.47 -13.19
N VAL A 375 0.82 -13.96 -13.59
CA VAL A 375 -0.11 -13.17 -14.42
C VAL A 375 -0.55 -11.87 -13.73
N ASP A 376 -0.41 -11.76 -12.42
CA ASP A 376 -0.68 -10.53 -11.67
C ASP A 376 0.53 -9.58 -11.61
N GLY A 377 1.59 -9.89 -12.38
CA GLY A 377 2.75 -9.03 -12.59
C GLY A 377 4.09 -9.63 -12.19
N VAL A 378 5.15 -8.92 -12.57
CA VAL A 378 6.54 -9.17 -12.19
C VAL A 378 6.98 -8.07 -11.24
N VAL A 379 7.68 -8.45 -10.17
CA VAL A 379 8.28 -7.49 -9.23
C VAL A 379 9.78 -7.71 -9.17
N ILE A 380 10.52 -6.62 -9.37
CA ILE A 380 11.98 -6.57 -9.22
C ILE A 380 12.28 -5.80 -7.94
N ASP A 381 12.98 -6.44 -7.03
CA ASP A 381 13.52 -5.89 -5.78
C ASP A 381 14.94 -5.33 -6.02
N LEU A 382 15.16 -4.08 -5.64
CA LEU A 382 16.37 -3.34 -5.99
C LEU A 382 17.47 -3.48 -4.94
N ASP A 383 17.12 -3.77 -3.69
CA ASP A 383 18.12 -4.02 -2.63
C ASP A 383 18.46 -5.51 -2.48
N LYS A 384 17.67 -6.38 -3.13
CA LYS A 384 17.90 -7.82 -3.29
C LYS A 384 17.83 -8.59 -1.98
N ASP A 385 17.08 -8.09 -1.00
CA ASP A 385 16.79 -8.83 0.23
C ASP A 385 15.75 -9.96 0.03
N GLY A 386 15.07 -9.96 -1.12
CA GLY A 386 14.12 -10.99 -1.51
C GLY A 386 12.67 -10.72 -1.10
N ASP A 387 12.35 -9.53 -0.59
CA ASP A 387 11.02 -9.18 -0.07
C ASP A 387 10.44 -7.93 -0.78
N GLU A 388 9.28 -8.07 -1.44
CA GLU A 388 8.69 -6.94 -2.17
C GLU A 388 8.11 -5.81 -1.30
N ARG A 389 8.23 -5.96 0.03
CA ARG A 389 7.67 -5.06 1.05
C ARG A 389 8.72 -4.12 1.63
N THR A 390 9.98 -4.28 1.28
CA THR A 390 11.11 -3.47 1.74
C THR A 390 11.76 -2.75 0.57
N GLY A 391 12.46 -1.65 0.88
CA GLY A 391 13.27 -0.94 -0.10
C GLY A 391 12.49 -0.42 -1.30
N TRP A 392 13.20 -0.17 -2.40
CA TRP A 392 12.59 0.17 -3.67
C TRP A 392 12.28 -1.12 -4.45
N VAL A 393 11.07 -1.18 -5.01
CA VAL A 393 10.70 -2.26 -5.94
C VAL A 393 10.02 -1.71 -7.19
N LEU A 394 10.24 -2.37 -8.31
CA LEU A 394 9.64 -2.05 -9.61
C LEU A 394 8.60 -3.11 -9.96
N PHE A 395 7.42 -2.67 -10.35
CA PHE A 395 6.29 -3.52 -10.74
C PHE A 395 6.05 -3.42 -12.24
N TYR A 396 5.86 -4.56 -12.88
CA TYR A 396 5.53 -4.69 -14.30
C TYR A 396 4.26 -5.53 -14.44
N LEU A 397 3.29 -5.06 -15.22
CA LEU A 397 2.06 -5.78 -15.56
C LEU A 397 1.88 -5.84 -17.07
N HIS A 398 0.96 -6.70 -17.51
CA HIS A 398 0.67 -6.95 -18.92
C HIS A 398 1.86 -7.52 -19.68
N LEU A 399 2.53 -8.51 -19.06
CA LEU A 399 3.59 -9.28 -19.70
C LEU A 399 3.06 -10.66 -20.09
N ALA A 400 3.46 -11.20 -21.24
CA ALA A 400 3.09 -12.56 -21.65
C ALA A 400 3.64 -13.60 -20.65
N THR A 401 2.97 -14.74 -20.52
CA THR A 401 3.49 -15.86 -19.69
C THR A 401 4.72 -16.47 -20.36
N GLU A 402 4.74 -16.53 -21.70
CA GLU A 402 5.93 -16.92 -22.44
C GLU A 402 7.02 -15.85 -22.31
N GLY A 403 8.25 -16.26 -21.95
CA GLY A 403 9.42 -15.36 -21.91
C GLY A 403 9.47 -14.40 -20.74
N ARG A 404 8.55 -14.50 -19.77
CA ARG A 404 8.57 -13.70 -18.53
C ARG A 404 9.76 -14.10 -17.64
N ALA A 405 10.42 -13.12 -17.05
CA ALA A 405 11.48 -13.34 -16.08
C ALA A 405 10.98 -14.18 -14.90
N SER A 406 11.86 -15.07 -14.41
CA SER A 406 11.50 -16.06 -13.38
C SER A 406 11.91 -15.57 -11.99
N VAL A 407 11.18 -15.99 -10.95
CA VAL A 407 11.54 -15.69 -9.54
C VAL A 407 12.94 -16.22 -9.24
N GLY A 408 13.77 -15.41 -8.58
CA GLY A 408 15.17 -15.70 -8.28
C GLY A 408 16.15 -15.27 -9.37
N GLN A 409 15.68 -14.78 -10.51
CA GLN A 409 16.53 -14.24 -11.56
C GLN A 409 17.05 -12.85 -11.15
N GLU A 410 18.35 -12.65 -11.17
CA GLU A 410 18.95 -11.31 -11.11
C GLU A 410 18.97 -10.70 -12.51
N LEU A 411 18.56 -9.43 -12.60
CA LEU A 411 18.52 -8.66 -13.84
C LEU A 411 19.41 -7.42 -13.70
N LYS A 412 20.08 -7.07 -14.79
CA LYS A 412 20.73 -5.78 -14.99
C LYS A 412 19.79 -4.81 -15.71
N ALA A 413 19.98 -3.51 -15.48
CA ALA A 413 19.24 -2.49 -16.21
C ALA A 413 19.39 -2.70 -17.74
N GLY A 414 18.26 -2.91 -18.44
CA GLY A 414 18.22 -3.24 -19.87
C GLY A 414 18.02 -4.73 -20.19
N ASP A 415 18.15 -5.64 -19.21
CA ASP A 415 17.88 -7.06 -19.43
C ASP A 415 16.38 -7.33 -19.69
N PRO A 416 16.00 -8.35 -20.49
CA PRO A 416 14.61 -8.67 -20.76
C PRO A 416 13.83 -9.07 -19.49
N VAL A 417 12.67 -8.45 -19.28
CA VAL A 417 11.71 -8.80 -18.21
C VAL A 417 10.56 -9.64 -18.76
N GLY A 418 10.15 -9.40 -20.00
CA GLY A 418 9.10 -10.15 -20.67
C GLY A 418 8.56 -9.42 -21.90
N TYR A 419 7.67 -10.07 -22.64
CA TYR A 419 7.01 -9.46 -23.79
C TYR A 419 5.75 -8.70 -23.36
N PRO A 420 5.54 -7.45 -23.80
CA PRO A 420 4.24 -6.76 -23.67
C PRO A 420 3.09 -7.65 -24.16
N SER A 421 1.96 -7.62 -23.47
CA SER A 421 0.78 -8.45 -23.75
C SER A 421 -0.50 -7.81 -23.21
N CYS A 422 -1.57 -8.60 -23.11
CA CYS A 422 -2.81 -8.25 -22.41
C CYS A 422 -3.13 -9.24 -21.28
N GLU A 423 -2.16 -10.09 -20.92
CA GLU A 423 -2.32 -11.05 -19.85
C GLU A 423 -2.26 -10.35 -18.48
N GLY A 424 -3.12 -10.77 -17.56
CA GLY A 424 -3.23 -10.15 -16.25
C GLY A 424 -4.09 -8.89 -16.25
N GLY A 425 -4.79 -8.65 -15.14
CA GLY A 425 -5.60 -7.44 -14.95
C GLY A 425 -6.63 -7.19 -16.06
N SER A 426 -6.93 -5.92 -16.31
CA SER A 426 -7.74 -5.45 -17.44
C SER A 426 -6.85 -4.67 -18.39
N SER A 427 -6.92 -4.96 -19.69
CA SER A 427 -6.12 -4.29 -20.71
C SER A 427 -6.93 -4.09 -21.98
N THR A 428 -6.76 -2.93 -22.63
CA THR A 428 -7.36 -2.60 -23.92
C THR A 428 -6.48 -2.96 -25.11
N GLY A 429 -5.22 -3.34 -24.88
CA GLY A 429 -4.29 -3.72 -25.94
C GLY A 429 -2.88 -4.02 -25.43
N THR A 430 -1.99 -4.45 -26.32
CA THR A 430 -0.63 -4.88 -25.96
C THR A 430 0.23 -3.70 -25.49
N HIS A 431 0.63 -3.70 -24.22
CA HIS A 431 1.52 -2.71 -23.63
C HIS A 431 2.26 -3.29 -22.42
N VAL A 432 3.24 -2.56 -21.89
CA VAL A 432 3.80 -2.79 -20.55
C VAL A 432 3.30 -1.69 -19.63
N HIS A 433 2.75 -2.10 -18.50
CA HIS A 433 2.35 -1.22 -17.40
C HIS A 433 3.43 -1.25 -16.34
N VAL A 434 3.96 -0.09 -15.94
CA VAL A 434 5.03 0.00 -14.94
C VAL A 434 4.68 0.94 -13.80
N ALA A 435 5.06 0.53 -12.58
CA ALA A 435 4.91 1.30 -11.36
C ALA A 435 6.09 1.02 -10.42
N ARG A 436 6.17 1.78 -9.32
CA ARG A 436 7.19 1.58 -8.30
C ARG A 436 6.58 1.71 -6.90
N LYS A 437 7.15 0.94 -5.96
CA LYS A 437 6.83 1.03 -4.54
C LYS A 437 8.10 1.31 -3.74
N TYR A 438 7.94 1.96 -2.59
CA TYR A 438 8.96 2.01 -1.55
C TYR A 438 8.40 1.46 -0.25
N ASN A 439 9.05 0.49 0.38
CA ASN A 439 8.57 -0.17 1.59
C ASN A 439 7.10 -0.66 1.47
N GLY A 440 6.73 -1.15 0.28
CA GLY A 440 5.37 -1.58 -0.05
C GLY A 440 4.39 -0.45 -0.37
N GLU A 441 4.71 0.82 -0.13
CA GLU A 441 3.84 1.94 -0.52
C GLU A 441 4.00 2.27 -2.00
N TRP A 442 2.92 2.35 -2.76
CA TRP A 442 2.95 2.82 -4.14
C TRP A 442 3.36 4.30 -4.18
N ILE A 443 4.37 4.62 -4.99
CA ILE A 443 4.80 6.01 -5.13
C ILE A 443 4.05 6.64 -6.30
N LEU A 444 3.37 7.76 -6.03
CA LEU A 444 2.62 8.51 -7.02
C LEU A 444 3.51 8.89 -8.21
N ALA A 445 2.94 8.85 -9.41
CA ALA A 445 3.66 9.15 -10.64
C ALA A 445 3.88 10.66 -10.83
N ASP A 446 3.10 11.51 -10.16
CA ASP A 446 3.27 12.95 -10.12
C ASP A 446 3.43 13.45 -8.67
N GLY A 447 3.93 14.67 -8.52
CA GLY A 447 4.22 15.33 -7.25
C GLY A 447 5.72 15.60 -7.06
N PRO A 448 6.14 15.89 -5.82
CA PRO A 448 7.55 16.15 -5.50
C PRO A 448 8.47 14.96 -5.79
N LEU A 449 7.98 13.73 -5.59
CA LEU A 449 8.67 12.49 -5.94
C LEU A 449 8.07 11.88 -7.23
N ALA A 450 7.85 12.67 -8.28
CA ALA A 450 7.29 12.19 -9.54
C ALA A 450 8.12 11.05 -10.18
N PHE A 451 7.49 10.24 -11.04
CA PHE A 451 8.16 9.13 -11.73
C PHE A 451 9.11 9.71 -12.79
N ASP A 452 10.38 9.36 -12.68
CA ASP A 452 11.44 9.83 -13.57
C ASP A 452 12.04 8.64 -14.35
N PHE A 453 12.09 8.76 -15.67
CA PHE A 453 12.81 7.85 -16.57
C PHE A 453 13.85 8.67 -17.35
N GLU A 454 15.14 8.49 -17.06
CA GLU A 454 16.21 9.16 -17.83
C GLU A 454 16.01 10.71 -17.92
N GLY A 455 15.53 11.33 -16.83
CA GLY A 455 15.23 12.75 -16.71
C GLY A 455 13.86 13.16 -17.28
N TRP A 456 13.06 12.22 -17.78
CA TRP A 456 11.67 12.45 -18.17
C TRP A 456 10.75 12.30 -16.97
N VAL A 457 10.26 13.42 -16.47
CA VAL A 457 9.42 13.49 -15.27
C VAL A 457 7.94 13.46 -15.66
N ALA A 458 7.19 12.54 -15.07
CA ALA A 458 5.77 12.39 -15.28
C ALA A 458 4.95 13.51 -14.60
N ARG A 459 3.86 13.91 -15.25
CA ARG A 459 2.87 14.86 -14.75
C ARG A 459 1.46 14.36 -15.05
N ASN A 460 0.56 14.55 -14.09
CA ASN A 460 -0.84 14.17 -14.21
C ASN A 460 -1.52 14.95 -15.35
N GLY A 461 -2.44 14.28 -16.05
CA GLY A 461 -3.41 14.93 -16.92
C GLY A 461 -4.65 15.36 -16.16
N SER A 462 -5.71 15.72 -16.90
CA SER A 462 -6.99 16.09 -16.28
C SER A 462 -7.74 14.89 -15.70
N ARG A 463 -7.35 13.68 -16.11
CA ARG A 463 -7.93 12.38 -15.74
C ARG A 463 -6.84 11.32 -15.71
N ALA A 464 -7.10 10.19 -15.07
CA ALA A 464 -6.25 9.01 -15.16
C ALA A 464 -6.02 8.62 -16.64
N TYR A 465 -4.83 8.09 -16.94
CA TYR A 465 -4.33 7.75 -18.28
C TYR A 465 -4.01 8.95 -19.18
N GLU A 466 -4.41 10.16 -18.81
CA GLU A 466 -3.91 11.39 -19.44
C GLU A 466 -2.66 11.87 -18.68
N GLY A 467 -1.81 12.63 -19.35
CA GLY A 467 -0.63 13.21 -18.72
C GLY A 467 0.50 13.45 -19.70
N THR A 468 1.63 13.88 -19.16
CA THR A 468 2.82 14.18 -19.95
C THR A 468 4.09 13.69 -19.28
N LEU A 469 5.08 13.34 -20.09
CA LEU A 469 6.48 13.26 -19.69
C LEU A 469 7.18 14.54 -20.11
N THR A 470 7.91 15.17 -19.18
CA THR A 470 8.62 16.44 -19.42
C THR A 470 10.11 16.29 -19.13
N ARG A 471 10.95 16.78 -20.04
CA ARG A 471 12.41 16.85 -19.85
C ARG A 471 12.95 18.18 -20.38
N GLY A 472 13.27 19.09 -19.46
CA GLY A 472 13.60 20.46 -19.82
C GLY A 472 12.47 21.11 -20.63
N PRO A 473 12.70 21.61 -21.86
CA PRO A 473 11.65 22.18 -22.71
C PRO A 473 10.82 21.14 -23.48
N LEU A 474 11.21 19.86 -23.43
CA LEU A 474 10.55 18.79 -24.20
C LEU A 474 9.36 18.24 -23.43
N VAL A 475 8.25 18.02 -24.14
CA VAL A 475 7.01 17.46 -23.58
C VAL A 475 6.48 16.39 -24.52
N VAL A 476 6.21 15.20 -23.98
CA VAL A 476 5.53 14.10 -24.67
C VAL A 476 4.20 13.84 -23.98
N ARG A 477 3.11 13.78 -24.73
CA ARG A 477 1.77 13.56 -24.17
C ARG A 477 1.35 12.11 -24.37
N ALA A 478 0.75 11.51 -23.33
CA ALA A 478 0.22 10.16 -23.43
C ALA A 478 -0.92 10.08 -24.46
N CYS A 479 -0.94 9.04 -25.30
CA CYS A 479 -2.07 8.75 -26.16
C CYS A 479 -2.23 7.25 -26.40
N VAL A 480 -3.44 6.73 -26.15
CA VAL A 480 -3.83 5.37 -26.55
C VAL A 480 -3.78 5.15 -28.07
N CYS A 481 -3.73 6.23 -28.85
CA CYS A 481 -3.59 6.21 -30.30
C CYS A 481 -2.16 5.92 -30.78
N SER A 482 -1.17 5.99 -29.88
CA SER A 482 0.25 5.72 -30.17
C SER A 482 0.81 6.50 -31.37
N ASP A 483 0.39 7.75 -31.55
CA ASP A 483 0.83 8.60 -32.65
C ASP A 483 2.27 9.10 -32.47
N ALA A 484 2.81 9.78 -33.50
CA ALA A 484 4.17 10.31 -33.47
C ALA A 484 4.43 11.28 -32.31
N ALA A 485 3.40 11.97 -31.78
CA ALA A 485 3.55 12.92 -30.67
C ALA A 485 3.65 12.22 -29.30
N SER A 486 3.23 10.96 -29.22
CA SER A 486 3.38 10.11 -28.03
C SER A 486 4.68 9.29 -28.02
N GLN A 487 5.49 9.36 -29.08
CA GLN A 487 6.72 8.57 -29.19
C GLN A 487 7.83 9.10 -28.29
N ILE A 488 8.54 8.17 -27.65
CA ILE A 488 9.67 8.45 -26.80
C ILE A 488 10.79 7.44 -27.05
N ILE A 489 12.03 7.90 -26.91
CA ILE A 489 13.25 7.12 -27.18
C ILE A 489 14.02 6.97 -25.88
N SER A 490 14.38 5.73 -25.53
CA SER A 490 15.29 5.44 -24.42
C SER A 490 16.73 5.76 -24.83
N GLU A 491 17.48 6.41 -23.96
CA GLU A 491 18.85 6.82 -24.22
C GLU A 491 19.79 5.63 -24.34
N VAL A 492 20.75 5.76 -25.26
CA VAL A 492 21.85 4.79 -25.38
C VAL A 492 22.84 5.06 -24.25
N PRO A 493 23.29 4.03 -23.51
CA PRO A 493 24.22 4.18 -22.38
C PRO A 493 25.54 4.87 -22.71
#